data_AF-A0A1M3H826-F1
#
_entry.id   AF-A0A1M3H826-F1
#
_cell.length_a   1.000
_cell.length_b   1.000
_cell.length_c   1.000
_cell.angle_alpha   90.00
_cell.angle_beta   90.00
_cell.angle_gamma   90.00
#
_symmetry.space_group_name_H-M   'P 1'
#
loop_
_entity.id
_entity.type
_entity.pdbx_description
1 polymer ?
#
loop_
_entity_poly.entity_id
_entity_poly.type
_entity_poly.pdbx_seq_one_letter_code
_entity_poly.pdbx_strand_id
1 'polypeptide(L)'
;MKKDITSLFCCIDNFAKGMEEEIKTHALFSPIKRKPARTPSLHESEIMTIILMFHESPCRNFKYFCQSYLQLYKKDHCIIARTA
;
A
#
# COMPACT_ATOMS: atom_id res chain seq x y z
N MET A 1 7.41 -17.00 -13.55
CA MET A 1 6.19 -17.04 -12.72
C MET A 1 5.42 -15.75 -12.92
N LYS A 2 4.16 -15.80 -13.35
CA LYS A 2 3.28 -14.63 -13.30
C LYS A 2 3.03 -14.32 -11.82
N LYS A 3 3.50 -13.17 -11.34
CA LYS A 3 3.11 -12.67 -10.02
C LYS A 3 1.73 -12.06 -10.20
N ASP A 4 0.71 -12.70 -9.62
CA ASP A 4 -0.64 -12.15 -9.62
C ASP A 4 -0.74 -11.06 -8.56
N ILE A 5 -0.57 -9.82 -9.01
CA ILE A 5 -0.59 -8.64 -8.14
C ILE A 5 -2.00 -8.37 -7.63
N THR A 6 -3.03 -8.79 -8.35
CA THR A 6 -4.41 -8.66 -7.87
C THR A 6 -4.63 -9.56 -6.67
N SER A 7 -4.18 -10.82 -6.75
CA SER A 7 -4.27 -11.74 -5.61
C SER A 7 -3.46 -11.24 -4.40
N LEU A 8 -2.26 -10.70 -4.63
CA LEU A 8 -1.45 -10.11 -3.57
C LEU A 8 -2.16 -8.91 -2.92
N PHE A 9 -2.66 -7.99 -3.75
CA PHE A 9 -3.39 -6.80 -3.27
C PHE A 9 -4.65 -7.19 -2.49
N CYS A 10 -5.45 -8.14 -2.98
CA CYS A 10 -6.63 -8.63 -2.26
C CYS A 10 -6.27 -9.21 -0.88
N CYS A 11 -5.18 -9.96 -0.79
CA CYS A 11 -4.70 -10.50 0.48
C CYS A 11 -4.32 -9.36 1.46
N ILE A 12 -3.58 -8.37 0.97
CA ILE A 12 -3.14 -7.21 1.76
C ILE A 12 -4.33 -6.33 2.17
N ASP A 13 -5.31 -6.13 1.29
CA ASP A 13 -6.50 -5.34 1.59
C ASP A 13 -7.36 -5.98 2.69
N ASN A 14 -7.52 -7.30 2.65
CA ASN A 14 -8.19 -8.04 3.73
C ASN A 14 -7.42 -7.95 5.05
N PHE A 15 -6.09 -8.05 5.00
CA PHE A 15 -5.25 -7.87 6.17
C PHE A 15 -5.36 -6.46 6.76
N ALA A 16 -5.31 -5.42 5.92
CA ALA A 16 -5.41 -4.03 6.35
C ALA A 16 -6.75 -3.74 7.05
N LYS A 17 -7.86 -4.31 6.55
CA LYS A 17 -9.18 -4.22 7.19
C LYS A 17 -9.18 -4.85 8.59
N GLY A 18 -8.65 -6.07 8.72
CA GLY A 18 -8.55 -6.75 10.02
C GLY A 18 -7.65 -5.98 11.00
N MET A 19 -6.53 -5.45 10.52
CA MET A 19 -5.64 -4.60 11.31
C MET A 19 -6.32 -3.31 11.77
N GLU A 20 -7.15 -2.67 10.93
CA GLU A 20 -7.85 -1.46 11.31
C GLU A 20 -8.83 -1.72 12.47
N GLU A 21 -9.49 -2.87 12.47
CA GLU A 21 -10.37 -3.32 13.56
C GLU A 21 -9.57 -3.56 14.85
N GLU A 22 -8.48 -4.33 14.77
CA GLU A 22 -7.58 -4.61 15.91
C GLU A 22 -6.97 -3.33 16.50
N ILE A 23 -6.58 -2.37 15.65
CA ILE A 23 -6.08 -1.07 16.10
C ILE A 23 -7.19 -0.28 16.80
N LYS A 24 -8.43 -0.34 16.32
CA LYS A 24 -9.57 0.35 16.97
C LYS A 24 -9.89 -0.25 18.34
N THR A 25 -9.81 -1.58 18.49
CA THR A 25 -10.13 -2.29 19.73
C THR A 25 -9.02 -2.19 20.77
N HIS A 26 -7.75 -2.22 20.35
CA HIS A 26 -6.59 -2.30 21.24
C HIS A 26 -5.76 -1.01 21.35
N ALA A 27 -6.12 0.05 20.62
CA ALA A 27 -5.44 1.34 20.79
C ALA A 27 -5.63 1.86 22.22
N LEU A 28 -4.51 2.01 22.93
CA LEU A 28 -4.45 2.74 24.19
C LEU A 28 -4.89 4.19 23.89
N PHE A 29 -5.98 4.63 24.53
CA PHE A 29 -6.63 5.93 24.34
C PHE A 29 -5.67 7.04 23.88
N SER A 30 -5.81 7.50 22.63
CA SER A 30 -5.24 8.77 22.20
C SER A 30 -6.37 9.80 22.14
N PRO A 31 -6.42 10.79 23.06
CA PRO A 31 -7.49 11.79 23.08
C PRO A 31 -7.43 12.74 21.88
N ILE A 32 -6.40 12.66 21.04
CA ILE A 32 -6.18 13.61 19.94
C ILE A 32 -5.66 12.82 18.74
N LYS A 33 -6.57 12.22 17.97
CA LYS A 33 -6.25 11.87 16.58
C LYS A 33 -6.03 13.19 15.84
N ARG A 34 -4.77 13.65 15.74
CA ARG A 34 -4.39 14.71 14.80
C ARG A 34 -4.76 14.19 13.41
N LYS A 35 -5.91 14.63 12.90
CA LYS A 35 -6.29 14.33 11.52
C LYS A 35 -5.19 14.91 10.64
N PRO A 36 -4.66 14.14 9.68
CA PRO A 36 -3.73 14.68 8.70
C PRO A 36 -4.32 15.95 8.08
N ALA A 37 -3.52 17.02 7.97
CA ALA A 37 -3.96 18.26 7.33
C ALA A 37 -4.28 18.07 5.83
N ARG A 38 -3.87 16.93 5.25
CA ARG A 38 -4.14 16.52 3.87
C ARG A 38 -4.70 15.12 3.84
N THR A 39 -5.73 14.90 3.03
CA THR A 39 -6.22 13.56 2.72
C THR A 39 -5.15 12.82 1.91
N PRO A 40 -4.67 11.66 2.35
CA PRO A 40 -3.74 10.86 1.58
C PRO A 40 -4.40 10.44 0.26
N SER A 41 -3.64 10.49 -0.84
CA SER A 41 -4.11 10.04 -2.15
C SER A 41 -4.11 8.51 -2.30
N LEU A 42 -3.39 7.83 -1.42
CA LEU A 42 -3.26 6.38 -1.37
C LEU A 42 -3.93 5.82 -0.11
N HIS A 43 -4.60 4.70 -0.29
CA HIS A 43 -5.11 3.86 0.79
C HIS A 43 -3.98 3.08 1.45
N GLU A 44 -4.17 2.68 2.71
CA GLU A 44 -3.16 1.97 3.50
C GLU A 44 -2.76 0.64 2.84
N SER A 45 -3.73 -0.10 2.29
CA SER A 45 -3.48 -1.35 1.55
C SER A 45 -2.65 -1.14 0.28
N GLU A 46 -2.82 0.00 -0.42
CA GLU A 46 -1.98 0.36 -1.57
C GLU A 46 -0.54 0.63 -1.14
N ILE A 47 -0.35 1.37 -0.04
CA ILE A 47 0.97 1.67 0.52
C ILE A 47 1.69 0.38 0.95
N MET A 48 1.02 -0.49 1.70
CA MET A 48 1.58 -1.78 2.13
C MET A 48 1.98 -2.64 0.94
N THR A 49 1.15 -2.69 -0.11
CA THR A 49 1.46 -3.44 -1.33
C THR A 49 2.71 -2.89 -2.03
N ILE A 50 2.83 -1.57 -2.17
CA ILE A 50 4.02 -0.93 -2.76
C ILE A 50 5.28 -1.26 -1.96
N ILE A 51 5.21 -1.21 -0.63
CA ILE A 51 6.35 -1.50 0.26
C ILE A 51 6.76 -2.97 0.16
N LEU A 52 5.82 -3.90 0.21
CA LEU A 52 6.11 -5.33 0.08
C LEU A 52 6.72 -5.66 -1.28
N MET A 53 6.18 -5.08 -2.36
CA MET A 53 6.74 -5.23 -3.70
C MET A 53 8.15 -4.64 -3.81
N PHE A 54 8.47 -3.58 -3.07
CA PHE A 54 9.82 -3.02 -3.03
C PHE A 54 10.78 -3.94 -2.28
N HIS A 55 10.37 -4.50 -1.13
CA HIS A 55 11.21 -5.44 -0.37
C HIS A 55 11.54 -6.72 -1.15
N GLU A 56 10.58 -7.23 -1.93
CA GLU A 56 10.78 -8.39 -2.81
C GLU A 56 11.56 -8.06 -4.08
N SER A 57 11.79 -6.78 -4.36
CA SER A 57 12.50 -6.33 -5.54
C SER A 57 14.00 -6.26 -5.28
N PRO A 58 14.85 -6.57 -6.28
CA PRO A 58 16.30 -6.32 -6.19
C PRO A 58 16.66 -4.82 -6.21
N CYS A 59 15.68 -3.93 -6.37
CA CYS A 59 15.90 -2.49 -6.39
C CYS A 59 16.37 -1.97 -5.02
N ARG A 60 17.56 -1.36 -4.98
CA ARG A 60 18.07 -0.69 -3.76
C ARG A 60 17.47 0.69 -3.53
N ASN A 61 16.99 1.34 -4.58
CA ASN A 61 16.50 2.71 -4.55
C ASN A 61 14.98 2.74 -4.73
N PHE A 62 14.27 3.24 -3.72
CA PHE A 62 12.82 3.34 -3.71
C PHE A 62 12.28 4.27 -4.81
N LYS A 63 12.97 5.38 -5.09
CA LYS A 63 12.60 6.30 -6.17
C LYS A 63 12.68 5.60 -7.52
N TYR A 64 13.76 4.87 -7.77
CA TYR A 64 13.92 4.09 -9.00
C TYR A 64 12.83 3.02 -9.13
N PHE A 65 12.54 2.30 -8.04
CA PHE A 65 11.47 1.32 -8.01
C PHE A 65 10.10 1.94 -8.38
N CYS A 66 9.74 3.07 -7.77
CA CYS A 66 8.48 3.76 -8.06
C CYS A 66 8.40 4.26 -9.51
N GLN A 67 9.50 4.79 -10.05
CA GLN A 67 9.51 5.39 -11.39
C GLN A 67 9.63 4.36 -12.52
N SER A 68 10.29 3.23 -12.28
CA SER A 68 10.57 2.24 -13.33
C SER A 68 9.73 0.97 -13.16
N TYR A 69 9.75 0.37 -11.97
CA TYR A 69 9.13 -0.94 -11.73
C TYR A 69 7.62 -0.82 -11.50
N LEU A 70 7.18 0.18 -10.72
CA LEU A 70 5.76 0.42 -10.45
C LEU A 70 4.98 0.83 -11.71
N GLN A 71 5.63 1.54 -12.63
CA GLN A 71 5.00 1.95 -13.89
C GLN A 71 4.64 0.78 -14.80
N LEU A 72 5.33 -0.35 -14.69
CA LEU A 72 4.99 -1.57 -15.44
C LEU A 72 3.59 -2.08 -15.04
N TYR A 73 3.23 -1.93 -13.76
CA TYR A 73 1.97 -2.43 -13.22
C TYR A 73 0.80 -1.45 -13.32
N LYS A 74 1.08 -0.16 -13.56
CA LYS A 74 0.03 0.84 -13.88
C LYS A 74 -0.72 0.53 -15.18
N LYS A 75 -0.06 -0.11 -16.15
CA LYS A 75 -0.66 -0.41 -17.47
C LYS A 75 -1.62 -1.61 -17.41
N ASP A 76 -1.37 -2.55 -16.50
CA ASP A 76 -2.15 -3.79 -16.40
C ASP A 76 -3.19 -3.76 -15.26
N HIS A 77 -3.02 -2.89 -14.26
CA HIS A 77 -3.93 -2.81 -13.11
C HIS A 77 -4.22 -1.35 -12.71
N CYS A 78 -5.51 -0.98 -12.76
CA CYS A 78 -6.07 0.31 -12.34
C CYS A 78 -5.80 0.65 -10.85
N ILE A 79 -5.37 -0.36 -10.07
CA ILE A 79 -5.25 -0.34 -8.61
C ILE A 79 -4.13 0.57 -8.10
N ILE A 80 -3.12 0.91 -8.92
CA ILE A 80 -1.97 1.76 -8.50
C ILE A 80 -1.97 3.12 -9.21
N ALA A 81 -3.04 3.43 -9.96
CA ALA A 81 -3.05 4.55 -10.91
C ALA A 81 -3.07 5.95 -10.27
N ARG A 82 -3.32 6.08 -8.97
CA ARG A 82 -3.47 7.38 -8.28
C ARG A 82 -2.18 8.05 -7.82
N THR A 83 -1.02 7.45 -8.10
CA THR A 83 0.30 8.09 -7.90
C THR A 83 0.67 8.96 -9.10
N ALA A 84 -0.02 10.08 -9.31
CA ALA A 84 0.46 11.16 -10.18
C ALA A 84 -0.11 12.49 -9.69
#